data_AF-Q9EXC5-F1
#
_entry.id   AF-Q9EXC5-F1
#
_cell.length_a   1.000
_cell.length_b   1.000
_cell.length_c   1.000
_cell.angle_alpha   90.00
_cell.angle_beta   90.00
_cell.angle_gamma   90.00
#
_symmetry.space_group_name_H-M   'P 1'
#
loop_
_entity.id
_entity.type
_entity.pdbx_description
1 polymer ?
#
loop_
_entity_poly.entity_id
_entity_poly.type
_entity_poly.pdbx_seq_one_letter_code
_entity_poly.pdbx_strand_id
1 'polypeptide(L)'
;FDLDSVDTEAPRPAPKYQDVSSETPQAQKDQGGYGFAMRFKRRNWHPKNKEDHKALSEADWEKLGAGKPDEFPQKNEISAMDKGTLNESITPGDGKSRAEGYTDFQYVRSGYIYRNGVNKIDYQNNIALSGPDGYLFYKGSNPSQALPTGKAIYKGTWDYVTDAKEKQKFPQLGSFQAGDRYGALSAEEEDVLRNKSEAKEGQTDFGLTSEFEVDFAAK
;
A
#
# COMPACT_ATOMS: atom_id res chain seq x y z
N PHE A 1 32.67 58.78 34.46
CA PHE A 1 31.24 58.56 34.21
C PHE A 1 31.04 57.06 34.23
N ASP A 2 30.32 56.58 35.25
CA ASP A 2 30.04 55.16 35.47
C ASP A 2 29.05 54.67 34.41
N LEU A 3 29.36 53.50 33.85
CA LEU A 3 28.54 52.81 32.86
C LEU A 3 27.51 51.94 33.60
N ASP A 4 26.25 52.12 33.19
CA ASP A 4 25.23 51.07 33.10
C ASP A 4 24.65 50.53 34.42
N SER A 5 23.85 51.38 35.06
CA SER A 5 22.70 50.91 35.85
C SER A 5 21.70 50.24 34.90
N VAL A 6 21.74 48.91 34.80
CA VAL A 6 20.74 48.12 34.08
C VAL A 6 19.43 48.19 34.88
N ASP A 7 18.42 48.83 34.29
CA ASP A 7 17.09 48.92 34.86
C ASP A 7 16.51 47.49 34.94
N THR A 8 16.39 46.97 36.15
CA THR A 8 15.83 45.64 36.38
C THR A 8 14.32 45.77 36.39
N GLU A 9 13.68 45.35 35.30
CA GLU A 9 12.21 45.33 35.17
C GLU A 9 11.61 44.74 36.45
N ALA A 10 10.69 45.48 37.08
CA ALA A 10 10.08 45.07 38.34
C ALA A 10 9.49 43.65 38.22
N PRO A 11 9.61 42.80 39.26
CA PRO A 11 9.15 41.41 39.19
C PRO A 11 7.71 41.35 38.71
N ARG A 12 7.47 40.62 37.62
CA ARG A 12 6.09 40.44 37.12
C ARG A 12 5.26 39.78 38.23
N PRO A 13 4.04 40.27 38.50
CA PRO A 13 3.19 39.69 39.53
C PRO A 13 2.95 38.21 39.23
N ALA A 14 3.00 37.38 40.26
CA ALA A 14 2.79 35.95 40.13
C ALA A 14 1.46 35.66 39.42
N PRO A 15 1.40 34.65 38.53
CA PRO A 15 0.18 34.30 37.84
C PRO A 15 -0.92 34.00 38.85
N LYS A 16 -2.11 34.57 38.63
CA LYS A 16 -3.28 34.42 39.52
C LYS A 16 -3.96 33.05 39.40
N TYR A 17 -3.56 32.26 38.41
CA TYR A 17 -4.16 30.97 38.10
C TYR A 17 -3.08 29.91 38.03
N GLN A 18 -3.43 28.73 38.51
CA GLN A 18 -2.58 27.55 38.53
C GLN A 18 -3.17 26.54 37.56
N ASP A 19 -2.32 25.89 36.78
CA ASP A 19 -2.77 24.88 35.82
C ASP A 19 -3.49 23.74 36.54
N VAL A 20 -4.56 23.26 35.92
CA VAL A 20 -5.29 22.10 36.44
C VAL A 20 -4.42 20.87 36.25
N SER A 21 -4.23 20.12 37.33
CA SER A 21 -3.50 18.85 37.27
C SER A 21 -4.17 17.92 36.27
N SER A 22 -3.38 17.39 35.34
CA SER A 22 -3.80 16.39 34.36
C SER A 22 -2.72 15.33 34.21
N GLU A 23 -3.15 14.11 33.88
CA GLU A 23 -2.23 13.02 33.58
C GLU A 23 -1.56 13.27 32.23
N THR A 24 -0.27 12.96 32.13
CA THR A 24 0.45 13.03 30.85
C THR A 24 -0.09 11.93 29.93
N PRO A 25 -0.60 12.26 28.73
CA PRO A 25 -1.09 11.24 27.81
C PRO A 25 0.02 10.26 27.45
N GLN A 26 -0.26 8.96 27.51
CA GLN A 26 0.64 7.95 26.97
C GLN A 26 0.68 8.08 25.46
N ALA A 27 1.85 8.39 24.90
CA ALA A 27 2.05 8.39 23.46
C ALA A 27 1.84 6.96 22.93
N GLN A 28 0.77 6.75 22.16
CA GLN A 28 0.63 5.55 21.36
C GLN A 28 1.68 5.59 20.24
N LYS A 29 2.32 4.45 19.97
CA LYS A 29 3.33 4.35 18.91
C LYS A 29 2.67 4.68 17.59
N ASP A 30 2.97 5.85 17.05
CA ASP A 30 2.46 6.31 15.77
C ASP A 30 3.01 5.40 14.67
N GLN A 31 2.20 4.43 14.24
CA GLN A 31 2.50 3.67 13.02
C GLN A 31 2.13 4.49 11.76
N GLY A 32 1.65 5.73 11.93
CA GLY A 32 1.12 6.61 10.90
C GLY A 32 2.12 6.89 9.78
N GLY A 33 1.88 6.28 8.63
CA GLY A 33 2.28 6.80 7.32
C GLY A 33 1.02 7.21 6.56
N TYR A 34 1.14 8.11 5.59
CA TYR A 34 0.03 8.39 4.65
C TYR A 34 -0.28 7.16 3.78
N GLY A 35 0.59 6.17 3.79
CA GLY A 35 0.44 4.92 3.09
C GLY A 35 1.70 4.07 3.23
N PHE A 36 1.67 2.89 2.63
CA PHE A 36 2.84 2.04 2.51
C PHE A 36 2.88 1.40 1.12
N ALA A 37 4.09 1.10 0.67
CA ALA A 37 4.34 0.31 -0.53
C ALA A 37 5.33 -0.81 -0.22
N MET A 38 5.17 -1.96 -0.87
CA MET A 38 6.05 -3.11 -0.73
C MET A 38 6.38 -3.65 -2.11
N ARG A 39 7.68 -3.79 -2.41
CA ARG A 39 8.11 -4.34 -3.69
C ARG A 39 7.82 -5.83 -3.77
N PHE A 40 7.37 -6.30 -4.93
CA PHE A 40 7.11 -7.72 -5.18
C PHE A 40 8.37 -8.56 -4.97
N LYS A 41 8.19 -9.75 -4.39
CA LYS A 41 9.28 -10.70 -4.21
C LYS A 41 9.55 -11.44 -5.50
N ARG A 42 10.81 -11.36 -5.96
CA ARG A 42 11.37 -12.18 -7.03
C ARG A 42 12.60 -12.87 -6.47
N ARG A 43 12.61 -14.20 -6.47
CA ARG A 43 13.78 -14.96 -6.00
C ARG A 43 14.78 -15.14 -7.12
N ASN A 44 16.07 -15.16 -6.78
CA ASN A 44 17.10 -15.52 -7.76
C ASN A 44 17.03 -17.01 -8.08
N TRP A 45 16.58 -17.38 -9.28
CA TRP A 45 16.51 -18.79 -9.69
C TRP A 45 17.78 -19.28 -10.42
N HIS A 46 18.81 -18.43 -10.51
CA HIS A 46 20.06 -18.77 -11.20
C HIS A 46 20.75 -19.98 -10.55
N PRO A 47 21.14 -21.03 -11.32
CA PRO A 47 21.65 -22.28 -10.74
C PRO A 47 22.87 -22.13 -9.83
N LYS A 48 23.75 -21.15 -10.10
CA LYS A 48 24.98 -20.91 -9.31
C LYS A 48 24.79 -20.01 -8.09
N ASN A 49 23.66 -19.31 -7.96
CA ASN A 49 23.37 -18.40 -6.85
C ASN A 49 21.88 -18.43 -6.55
N LYS A 50 21.38 -19.65 -6.30
CA LYS A 50 19.96 -19.89 -6.19
C LYS A 50 19.47 -19.48 -4.81
N GLU A 51 18.43 -18.67 -4.80
CA GLU A 51 17.65 -18.32 -3.62
C GLU A 51 16.44 -19.25 -3.58
N ASP A 52 16.37 -20.09 -2.55
CA ASP A 52 15.27 -21.04 -2.37
C ASP A 52 14.00 -20.35 -1.86
N HIS A 53 14.14 -19.22 -1.15
CA HIS A 53 13.01 -18.50 -0.59
C HIS A 53 13.31 -17.01 -0.46
N LYS A 54 12.46 -16.20 -1.06
CA LYS A 54 12.38 -14.75 -0.86
C LYS A 54 11.15 -14.42 -0.01
N ALA A 55 11.33 -14.49 1.31
CA ALA A 55 10.26 -14.21 2.27
C ALA A 55 9.80 -12.74 2.25
N LEU A 56 8.55 -12.53 2.65
CA LEU A 56 8.02 -11.24 3.07
C LEU A 56 8.47 -10.94 4.51
N SER A 57 8.71 -9.67 4.82
CA SER A 57 9.08 -9.19 6.14
C SER A 57 8.48 -7.80 6.40
N GLU A 58 8.32 -7.43 7.66
CA GLU A 58 7.84 -6.09 8.03
C GLU A 58 8.74 -4.97 7.49
N ALA A 59 10.05 -5.24 7.38
CA ALA A 59 11.04 -4.31 6.87
C ALA A 59 10.92 -4.03 5.35
N ASP A 60 10.15 -4.84 4.61
CA ASP A 60 9.90 -4.62 3.19
C ASP A 60 8.89 -3.51 2.91
N TRP A 61 8.16 -3.07 3.94
CA TRP A 61 7.20 -1.99 3.83
C TRP A 61 7.90 -0.63 3.90
N GLU A 62 7.78 0.12 2.81
CA GLU A 62 8.26 1.48 2.69
C GLU A 62 7.12 2.46 3.02
N LYS A 63 7.35 3.37 3.97
CA LYS A 63 6.38 4.43 4.31
C LYS A 63 6.23 5.42 3.17
N LEU A 64 4.99 5.78 2.84
CA LEU A 64 4.67 6.82 1.88
C LEU A 64 4.37 8.14 2.60
N GLY A 65 4.94 9.22 2.07
CA GLY A 65 4.76 10.58 2.58
C GLY A 65 3.43 11.21 2.17
N ALA A 66 3.16 12.39 2.72
CA ALA A 66 2.01 13.22 2.40
C ALA A 66 1.91 13.52 0.89
N GLY A 67 0.71 13.88 0.43
CA GLY A 67 0.45 14.28 -0.95
C GLY A 67 -0.73 13.53 -1.55
N LYS A 68 -0.92 13.65 -2.86
CA LYS A 68 -2.04 12.98 -3.53
C LYS A 68 -1.91 11.45 -3.44
N PRO A 69 -3.03 10.71 -3.35
CA PRO A 69 -3.01 9.26 -3.26
C PRO A 69 -2.32 8.56 -4.45
N ASP A 70 -2.35 9.17 -5.64
CA ASP A 70 -1.82 8.63 -6.88
C ASP A 70 -0.40 9.12 -7.24
N GLU A 71 0.24 9.91 -6.37
CA GLU A 71 1.57 10.48 -6.57
C GLU A 71 2.54 9.96 -5.50
N PHE A 72 3.44 9.04 -5.84
CA PHE A 72 4.45 8.52 -4.92
C PHE A 72 5.67 7.95 -5.65
N PRO A 73 6.87 7.92 -5.01
CA PRO A 73 8.12 7.57 -5.67
C PRO A 73 8.12 6.21 -6.38
N GLN A 74 7.54 5.19 -5.76
CA GLN A 74 7.50 3.82 -6.28
C GLN A 74 6.68 3.73 -7.57
N LYS A 75 5.55 4.47 -7.66
CA LYS A 75 4.78 4.57 -8.92
C LYS A 75 5.57 5.28 -10.02
N ASN A 76 6.32 6.33 -9.68
CA ASN A 76 7.18 7.01 -10.66
C ASN A 76 8.29 6.08 -11.15
N GLU A 77 8.89 5.28 -10.27
CA GLU A 77 9.90 4.28 -10.63
C GLU A 77 9.37 3.28 -11.67
N ILE A 78 8.21 2.64 -11.39
CA ILE A 78 7.63 1.64 -12.30
C ILE A 78 7.15 2.28 -13.61
N SER A 79 6.57 3.48 -13.54
CA SER A 79 6.14 4.22 -14.72
C SER A 79 7.30 4.58 -15.64
N ALA A 80 8.46 4.95 -15.07
CA ALA A 80 9.65 5.36 -15.81
C ALA A 80 10.41 4.20 -16.49
N MET A 81 10.10 2.93 -16.18
CA MET A 81 10.72 1.79 -16.85
C MET A 81 10.41 1.81 -18.36
N ASP A 82 11.43 1.57 -19.17
CA ASP A 82 11.38 1.55 -20.64
C ASP A 82 10.87 0.22 -21.22
N LYS A 83 10.87 -0.83 -20.41
CA LYS A 83 10.51 -2.20 -20.80
C LYS A 83 9.27 -2.70 -20.09
N GLY A 84 8.63 -3.66 -20.74
CA GLY A 84 7.48 -4.37 -20.19
C GLY A 84 6.17 -3.60 -20.23
N THR A 85 5.07 -4.33 -20.04
CA THR A 85 3.72 -3.78 -20.05
C THR A 85 3.37 -3.22 -18.68
N LEU A 86 2.99 -1.94 -18.61
CA LEU A 86 2.53 -1.30 -17.38
C LEU A 86 1.15 -1.83 -17.00
N ASN A 87 1.00 -2.24 -15.74
CA ASN A 87 -0.24 -2.72 -15.16
C ASN A 87 -0.44 -2.04 -13.80
N GLU A 88 -1.56 -1.33 -13.62
CA GLU A 88 -1.90 -0.67 -12.34
C GLU A 88 -3.36 -0.90 -11.96
N SER A 89 -3.68 -1.10 -10.69
CA SER A 89 -5.07 -1.26 -10.19
C SER A 89 -5.83 0.07 -10.05
N ILE A 90 -5.22 1.19 -10.47
CA ILE A 90 -5.63 2.54 -10.13
C ILE A 90 -6.75 3.07 -11.04
N THR A 91 -6.90 2.51 -12.23
CA THR A 91 -7.80 3.02 -13.26
C THR A 91 -9.16 2.30 -13.18
N PRO A 92 -10.25 2.97 -12.80
CA PRO A 92 -11.57 2.36 -12.80
C PRO A 92 -11.99 1.98 -14.23
N GLY A 93 -12.48 0.75 -14.41
CA GLY A 93 -13.15 0.32 -15.65
C GLY A 93 -12.28 -0.38 -16.71
N ASP A 94 -11.02 -0.66 -16.42
CA ASP A 94 -10.09 -1.37 -17.32
C ASP A 94 -10.15 -2.91 -17.22
N GLY A 95 -11.21 -3.45 -16.61
CA GLY A 95 -11.37 -4.90 -16.40
C GLY A 95 -10.66 -5.44 -15.15
N LYS A 96 -10.35 -4.58 -14.17
CA LYS A 96 -9.79 -4.97 -12.87
C LYS A 96 -10.85 -4.99 -11.75
N SER A 97 -10.42 -5.35 -10.54
CA SER A 97 -11.27 -5.39 -9.34
C SER A 97 -11.97 -4.06 -9.09
N ARG A 98 -13.27 -4.10 -8.79
CA ARG A 98 -14.11 -2.92 -8.49
C ARG A 98 -15.44 -3.33 -7.84
N ALA A 99 -15.98 -2.47 -7.00
CA ALA A 99 -17.36 -2.54 -6.54
C ALA A 99 -18.16 -1.41 -7.21
N GLU A 100 -19.05 -1.73 -8.15
CA GLU A 100 -19.85 -0.74 -8.89
C GLU A 100 -20.69 0.10 -7.91
N GLY A 101 -20.69 1.43 -8.12
CA GLY A 101 -21.25 2.40 -7.18
C GLY A 101 -20.28 2.89 -6.10
N TYR A 102 -19.12 2.23 -5.94
CA TYR A 102 -18.09 2.56 -4.95
C TYR A 102 -16.70 2.66 -5.61
N THR A 103 -16.59 3.43 -6.70
CA THR A 103 -15.36 3.49 -7.52
C THR A 103 -14.65 4.85 -7.54
N ASP A 104 -15.35 5.95 -7.20
CA ASP A 104 -14.80 7.30 -7.25
C ASP A 104 -14.07 7.67 -5.95
N PHE A 105 -13.00 6.94 -5.63
CA PHE A 105 -12.20 7.26 -4.46
C PHE A 105 -11.48 8.60 -4.68
N GLN A 106 -11.64 9.57 -3.77
CA GLN A 106 -10.97 10.87 -3.87
C GLN A 106 -9.74 10.97 -2.96
N TYR A 107 -9.81 10.32 -1.80
CA TYR A 107 -8.80 10.44 -0.75
C TYR A 107 -7.93 9.20 -0.60
N VAL A 108 -8.21 8.11 -1.33
CA VAL A 108 -7.50 6.84 -1.19
C VAL A 108 -7.20 6.22 -2.55
N ARG A 109 -6.03 5.62 -2.69
CA ARG A 109 -5.64 4.72 -3.76
C ARG A 109 -4.97 3.49 -3.16
N SER A 110 -5.28 2.31 -3.68
CA SER A 110 -4.70 1.06 -3.22
C SER A 110 -4.65 0.03 -4.34
N GLY A 111 -3.83 -0.99 -4.11
CA GLY A 111 -3.68 -2.16 -4.96
C GLY A 111 -2.25 -2.28 -5.48
N TYR A 112 -2.06 -2.43 -6.77
CA TYR A 112 -0.77 -2.74 -7.37
C TYR A 112 -0.39 -1.81 -8.51
N ILE A 113 0.93 -1.69 -8.73
CA ILE A 113 1.51 -1.14 -9.95
C ILE A 113 2.78 -1.91 -10.31
N TYR A 114 2.86 -2.41 -11.54
CA TYR A 114 3.99 -3.23 -11.99
C TYR A 114 4.23 -3.20 -13.49
N ARG A 115 5.43 -3.59 -13.90
CA ARG A 115 5.76 -3.95 -15.28
C ARG A 115 5.78 -5.47 -15.41
N ASN A 116 5.07 -6.00 -16.41
CA ASN A 116 5.21 -7.40 -16.81
C ASN A 116 6.25 -7.53 -17.94
N GLY A 117 7.04 -8.60 -17.96
CA GLY A 117 8.06 -8.85 -18.99
C GLY A 117 9.42 -8.15 -18.77
N VAL A 118 9.71 -7.71 -17.54
CA VAL A 118 10.99 -7.04 -17.15
C VAL A 118 11.94 -7.98 -16.41
N ASN A 119 12.13 -9.19 -16.93
CA ASN A 119 13.06 -10.16 -16.34
C ASN A 119 14.48 -9.59 -16.28
N LYS A 120 15.16 -9.74 -15.14
CA LYS A 120 16.56 -9.34 -14.96
C LYS A 120 17.43 -10.59 -15.03
N ILE A 121 18.01 -10.84 -16.19
CA ILE A 121 18.88 -11.99 -16.46
C ILE A 121 20.30 -11.48 -16.75
N ASP A 122 21.22 -11.81 -15.85
CA ASP A 122 22.65 -11.51 -15.95
C ASP A 122 23.44 -12.73 -15.46
N TYR A 123 23.80 -13.61 -16.40
CA TYR A 123 24.51 -14.85 -16.11
C TYR A 123 25.95 -14.62 -15.64
N GLN A 124 26.58 -13.50 -16.00
CA GLN A 124 27.95 -13.20 -15.56
C GLN A 124 27.97 -12.94 -14.05
N ASN A 125 26.94 -12.24 -13.56
CA ASN A 125 26.78 -11.94 -12.14
C ASN A 125 25.88 -12.95 -11.39
N ASN A 126 25.54 -14.09 -12.02
CA ASN A 126 24.69 -15.13 -11.47
C ASN A 126 23.30 -14.62 -11.01
N ILE A 127 22.68 -13.71 -11.75
CA ILE A 127 21.36 -13.14 -11.47
C ILE A 127 20.36 -13.64 -12.51
N ALA A 128 19.25 -14.21 -12.04
CA ALA A 128 18.09 -14.53 -12.85
C ALA A 128 16.82 -14.27 -12.04
N LEU A 129 16.21 -13.11 -12.27
CA LEU A 129 14.93 -12.71 -11.66
C LEU A 129 13.88 -12.68 -12.76
N SER A 130 12.78 -13.40 -12.55
CA SER A 130 11.65 -13.43 -13.48
C SER A 130 10.38 -12.92 -12.84
N GLY A 131 9.40 -12.59 -13.68
CA GLY A 131 8.07 -12.18 -13.27
C GLY A 131 7.90 -10.66 -13.14
N PRO A 132 6.70 -10.22 -12.71
CA PRO A 132 6.37 -8.83 -12.49
C PRO A 132 7.37 -8.09 -11.59
N ASP A 133 7.77 -6.88 -11.98
CA ASP A 133 8.49 -5.95 -11.10
C ASP A 133 7.59 -4.77 -10.77
N GLY A 134 7.33 -4.56 -9.48
CA GLY A 134 6.30 -3.64 -9.05
C GLY A 134 6.11 -3.61 -7.56
N TYR A 135 5.05 -2.92 -7.16
CA TYR A 135 4.70 -2.65 -5.79
C TYR A 135 3.23 -2.99 -5.52
N LEU A 136 2.97 -3.59 -4.35
CA LEU A 136 1.68 -3.55 -3.68
C LEU A 136 1.67 -2.31 -2.80
N PHE A 137 0.60 -1.53 -2.80
CA PHE A 137 0.55 -0.28 -2.05
C PHE A 137 -0.85 0.09 -1.59
N TYR A 138 -0.90 0.96 -0.58
CA TYR A 138 -2.05 1.79 -0.31
C TYR A 138 -1.56 3.17 0.11
N LYS A 139 -2.28 4.22 -0.30
CA LYS A 139 -1.98 5.60 0.04
C LYS A 139 -3.26 6.40 0.20
N GLY A 140 -3.36 7.12 1.30
CA GLY A 140 -4.38 8.09 1.60
C GLY A 140 -3.85 9.52 1.56
N SER A 141 -4.76 10.47 1.43
CA SER A 141 -4.55 11.89 1.65
C SER A 141 -5.56 12.40 2.67
N ASN A 142 -5.28 13.57 3.25
CA ASN A 142 -6.18 14.26 4.18
C ASN A 142 -6.73 13.35 5.30
N PRO A 143 -5.87 12.87 6.23
CA PRO A 143 -6.31 12.05 7.36
C PRO A 143 -7.52 12.69 8.06
N SER A 144 -8.58 11.91 8.24
CA SER A 144 -9.88 12.39 8.73
C SER A 144 -9.75 13.10 10.08
N GLN A 145 -10.24 14.33 10.15
CA GLN A 145 -10.30 15.13 11.39
C GLN A 145 -11.65 15.02 12.10
N ALA A 146 -12.61 14.33 11.48
CA ALA A 146 -13.93 14.05 12.01
C ALA A 146 -14.37 12.66 11.54
N LEU A 147 -15.06 11.93 12.41
CA LEU A 147 -15.63 10.61 12.12
C LEU A 147 -17.16 10.65 12.25
N PRO A 148 -17.90 9.78 11.56
CA PRO A 148 -19.33 9.60 11.77
C PRO A 148 -19.65 9.19 13.22
N THR A 149 -20.89 9.39 13.65
CA THR A 149 -21.35 9.09 15.03
C THR A 149 -22.16 7.80 15.17
N GLY A 150 -22.32 7.04 14.08
CA GLY A 150 -23.12 5.82 14.05
C GLY A 150 -22.47 4.73 13.20
N LYS A 151 -23.31 3.91 12.55
CA LYS A 151 -22.83 2.87 11.65
C LYS A 151 -22.63 3.40 10.23
N ALA A 152 -21.55 2.98 9.59
CA ALA A 152 -21.28 3.24 8.18
C ALA A 152 -20.81 1.98 7.46
N ILE A 153 -21.23 1.80 6.21
CA ILE A 153 -20.81 0.71 5.35
C ILE A 153 -19.84 1.28 4.31
N TYR A 154 -18.67 0.67 4.21
CA TYR A 154 -17.65 0.98 3.21
C TYR A 154 -17.47 -0.23 2.30
N LYS A 155 -17.45 0.01 0.98
CA LYS A 155 -17.09 -1.01 -0.01
C LYS A 155 -15.90 -0.54 -0.83
N GLY A 156 -15.12 -1.50 -1.30
CA GLY A 156 -13.97 -1.25 -2.14
C GLY A 156 -13.36 -2.54 -2.64
N THR A 157 -12.03 -2.55 -2.74
CA THR A 157 -11.25 -3.69 -3.21
C THR A 157 -10.15 -4.05 -2.22
N TRP A 158 -9.54 -5.20 -2.41
CA TRP A 158 -8.30 -5.58 -1.74
C TRP A 158 -7.41 -6.33 -2.71
N ASP A 159 -6.12 -6.33 -2.43
CA ASP A 159 -5.09 -6.94 -3.27
C ASP A 159 -4.04 -7.59 -2.38
N TYR A 160 -3.34 -8.57 -2.93
CA TYR A 160 -2.31 -9.31 -2.22
C TYR A 160 -1.13 -9.65 -3.14
N VAL A 161 0.02 -9.90 -2.52
CA VAL A 161 1.16 -10.56 -3.16
C VAL A 161 1.79 -11.53 -2.16
N THR A 162 2.21 -12.71 -2.62
CA THR A 162 2.90 -13.69 -1.76
C THR A 162 4.42 -13.46 -1.74
N ASP A 163 5.10 -14.21 -0.89
CA ASP A 163 6.53 -14.51 -1.04
C ASP A 163 6.81 -15.38 -2.28
N ALA A 164 8.09 -15.59 -2.59
CA ALA A 164 8.51 -16.46 -3.69
C ALA A 164 9.38 -17.61 -3.15
N LYS A 165 8.95 -18.86 -3.29
CA LYS A 165 9.62 -20.04 -2.73
C LYS A 165 9.74 -21.16 -3.73
N GLU A 166 10.92 -21.78 -3.82
CA GLU A 166 11.21 -22.85 -4.77
C GLU A 166 10.12 -23.94 -4.74
N LYS A 167 9.53 -24.21 -5.91
CA LYS A 167 8.47 -25.23 -6.14
C LYS A 167 7.13 -24.96 -5.45
N GLN A 168 6.95 -23.81 -4.79
CA GLN A 168 5.63 -23.40 -4.33
C GLN A 168 4.75 -23.10 -5.54
N LYS A 169 3.52 -23.60 -5.51
CA LYS A 169 2.56 -23.44 -6.60
C LYS A 169 1.19 -23.22 -6.03
N PHE A 170 0.46 -22.31 -6.64
CA PHE A 170 -0.94 -22.04 -6.34
C PHE A 170 -1.71 -22.11 -7.65
N PRO A 171 -2.30 -23.27 -8.01
CA PRO A 171 -2.91 -23.47 -9.33
C PRO A 171 -3.97 -22.43 -9.72
N GLN A 172 -4.61 -21.79 -8.74
CA GLN A 172 -5.64 -20.76 -8.97
C GLN A 172 -5.08 -19.33 -9.04
N LEU A 173 -3.86 -19.09 -8.52
CA LEU A 173 -3.32 -17.74 -8.33
C LEU A 173 -2.31 -17.34 -9.42
N GLY A 174 -2.37 -18.01 -10.58
CA GLY A 174 -1.59 -17.69 -11.77
C GLY A 174 -0.73 -18.85 -12.26
N SER A 175 0.29 -18.50 -13.05
CA SER A 175 1.17 -19.47 -13.71
C SER A 175 1.92 -20.39 -12.74
N PHE A 176 2.48 -21.49 -13.25
CA PHE A 176 3.33 -22.38 -12.43
C PHE A 176 4.58 -21.70 -11.87
N GLN A 177 4.97 -20.52 -12.38
CA GLN A 177 6.06 -19.71 -11.86
C GLN A 177 5.60 -18.73 -10.76
N ALA A 178 4.30 -18.44 -10.64
CA ALA A 178 3.73 -17.63 -9.57
C ALA A 178 3.74 -18.43 -8.26
N GLY A 179 4.24 -17.81 -7.18
CA GLY A 179 4.60 -18.47 -5.93
C GLY A 179 6.00 -19.12 -5.98
N ASP A 180 6.47 -19.57 -7.14
CA ASP A 180 7.81 -20.16 -7.29
C ASP A 180 8.87 -19.08 -7.50
N ARG A 181 8.94 -18.48 -8.69
CA ARG A 181 10.00 -17.54 -9.08
C ARG A 181 9.73 -16.12 -8.59
N TYR A 182 8.46 -15.78 -8.46
CA TYR A 182 7.97 -14.49 -8.00
C TYR A 182 6.70 -14.70 -7.17
N GLY A 183 6.34 -13.72 -6.35
CA GLY A 183 5.12 -13.78 -5.54
C GLY A 183 3.86 -13.85 -6.39
N ALA A 184 2.94 -14.76 -6.07
CA ALA A 184 1.63 -14.81 -6.70
C ALA A 184 0.86 -13.53 -6.37
N LEU A 185 0.20 -12.95 -7.38
CA LEU A 185 -0.39 -11.60 -7.34
C LEU A 185 -1.89 -11.69 -7.58
N SER A 186 -2.68 -10.91 -6.83
CA SER A 186 -4.15 -10.81 -7.02
C SER A 186 -4.58 -10.46 -8.45
N ALA A 187 -3.72 -9.71 -9.17
CA ALA A 187 -3.95 -9.33 -10.57
C ALA A 187 -3.92 -10.52 -11.55
N GLU A 188 -3.21 -11.60 -11.22
CA GLU A 188 -2.98 -12.77 -12.09
C GLU A 188 -3.86 -13.97 -11.72
N GLU A 189 -4.76 -13.83 -10.73
CA GLU A 189 -5.66 -14.89 -10.30
C GLU A 189 -6.67 -15.24 -11.42
N GLU A 190 -6.68 -16.49 -11.88
CA GLU A 190 -7.37 -16.91 -13.12
C GLU A 190 -8.89 -17.07 -12.94
N ASP A 191 -9.35 -17.44 -11.74
CA ASP A 191 -10.75 -17.76 -11.43
C ASP A 191 -11.52 -16.62 -10.75
N VAL A 192 -11.35 -15.39 -11.24
CA VAL A 192 -12.00 -14.20 -10.66
C VAL A 192 -12.85 -13.48 -11.70
N LEU A 193 -14.12 -13.24 -11.35
CA LEU A 193 -15.08 -12.52 -12.19
C LEU A 193 -14.69 -11.05 -12.34
N ARG A 194 -14.03 -10.69 -13.43
CA ARG A 194 -13.62 -9.31 -13.73
C ARG A 194 -14.43 -8.67 -14.86
N ASN A 195 -14.83 -9.50 -15.83
CA ASN A 195 -15.54 -9.07 -17.03
C ASN A 195 -17.04 -8.95 -16.79
N LYS A 196 -17.58 -7.76 -17.06
CA LYS A 196 -19.03 -7.51 -16.92
C LYS A 196 -19.88 -8.36 -17.86
N SER A 197 -19.36 -8.69 -19.04
CA SER A 197 -20.03 -9.52 -20.04
C SER A 197 -20.24 -10.97 -19.59
N GLU A 198 -19.48 -11.45 -18.62
CA GLU A 198 -19.57 -12.82 -18.07
C GLU A 198 -20.47 -12.88 -16.82
N ALA A 199 -20.93 -11.72 -16.33
CA ALA A 199 -21.67 -11.61 -15.10
C ALA A 199 -23.18 -11.76 -15.29
N LYS A 200 -23.86 -12.20 -14.22
CA LYS A 200 -25.32 -12.18 -14.14
C LYS A 200 -25.83 -10.73 -14.09
N GLU A 201 -27.05 -10.52 -14.55
CA GLU A 201 -27.72 -9.22 -14.41
C GLU A 201 -27.76 -8.78 -12.95
N GLY A 202 -27.42 -7.51 -12.70
CA GLY A 202 -27.35 -6.95 -11.35
C GLY A 202 -26.04 -7.18 -10.59
N GLN A 203 -25.05 -7.89 -11.17
CA GLN A 203 -23.73 -8.02 -10.55
C GLN A 203 -23.02 -6.66 -10.42
N THR A 204 -22.65 -6.28 -9.20
CA THR A 204 -21.90 -5.04 -8.91
C THR A 204 -20.46 -5.29 -8.48
N ASP A 205 -20.15 -6.48 -7.97
CA ASP A 205 -18.84 -6.80 -7.42
C ASP A 205 -18.01 -7.56 -8.44
N PHE A 206 -16.83 -7.03 -8.78
CA PHE A 206 -15.92 -7.62 -9.75
C PHE A 206 -14.52 -7.69 -9.14
N GLY A 207 -13.79 -8.77 -9.43
CA GLY A 207 -12.47 -8.97 -8.85
C GLY A 207 -12.52 -9.36 -7.37
N LEU A 208 -11.51 -8.88 -6.64
CA LEU A 208 -11.40 -9.02 -5.19
C LEU A 208 -11.99 -7.78 -4.51
N THR A 209 -13.23 -7.89 -4.03
CA THR A 209 -13.95 -6.81 -3.36
C THR A 209 -13.87 -6.94 -1.84
N SER A 210 -14.01 -5.80 -1.15
CA SER A 210 -14.02 -5.71 0.31
C SER A 210 -15.25 -4.92 0.78
N GLU A 211 -15.80 -5.32 1.93
CA GLU A 211 -16.93 -4.66 2.59
C GLU A 211 -16.68 -4.59 4.09
N PHE A 212 -16.91 -3.42 4.67
CA PHE A 212 -16.72 -3.15 6.10
C PHE A 212 -17.96 -2.45 6.65
N GLU A 213 -18.51 -2.99 7.74
CA GLU A 213 -19.44 -2.28 8.61
C GLU A 213 -18.65 -1.73 9.80
N VAL A 214 -18.64 -0.39 9.95
CA VAL A 214 -17.94 0.31 11.02
C VAL A 214 -18.96 0.93 11.94
N ASP A 215 -18.93 0.54 13.21
CA ASP A 215 -19.72 1.16 14.28
C ASP A 215 -18.84 2.14 15.06
N PHE A 216 -18.95 3.43 14.74
CA PHE A 216 -18.15 4.49 15.36
C PHE A 216 -18.57 4.80 16.80
N ALA A 217 -19.77 4.38 17.23
CA ALA A 217 -20.24 4.59 18.60
C ALA A 217 -19.71 3.54 19.59
N ALA A 218 -19.13 2.44 19.07
CA ALA A 218 -18.65 1.31 19.86
C ALA A 218 -17.16 1.40 20.25
N LYS A 219 -16.50 2.55 20.03
CA LYS A 219 -15.09 2.83 20.31
C LYS A 219 -14.92 4.18 20.97
#